data_AF-K2MVT7-F1
#
_entry.id   AF-K2MVT7-F1
#
_cell.length_a   1.000
_cell.length_b   1.000
_cell.length_c   1.000
_cell.angle_alpha   90.00
_cell.angle_beta   90.00
_cell.angle_gamma   90.00
#
_symmetry.space_group_name_H-M   'P 1'
#
loop_
_entity.id
_entity.type
_entity.pdbx_description
1 polymer ?
#
loop_
_entity_poly.entity_id
_entity_poly.type
_entity_poly.pdbx_seq_one_letter_code
_entity_poly.pdbx_strand_id
1 'polypeptide(L)'
;NEGEMMVAGWIAGEVLSQALGSREWVKNRTSFLASLYNQRRYVVDDIVIGDYGGECKAGAASQGATCRCNQGGRTVYIKKFVEKFRAEDVVEGAFTLKLWECGASRIVLHAPLNGLAATIQDGVVAQLAMRSMLVGVDAAKAPQDYYDGTTVTFHSLSTSAAGARDALLSEMSARRVHFVSGVVTEAMLDVEGVAFIDPLPLEPRLNRFRRNV
;
A
#
# COMPACT_ATOMS: atom_id res chain seq x y z
N ASN A 1 -14.86 9.48 13.77
CA ASN A 1 -15.13 10.86 13.36
C ASN A 1 -15.07 11.90 14.48
N GLU A 2 -15.95 11.90 15.49
CA GLU A 2 -15.89 12.98 16.52
C GLU A 2 -14.61 12.95 17.36
N GLY A 3 -14.18 11.76 17.81
CA GLY A 3 -12.93 11.62 18.56
C GLY A 3 -11.67 12.02 17.77
N GLU A 4 -11.63 11.73 16.46
CA GLU A 4 -10.49 12.12 15.61
C GLU A 4 -10.40 13.64 15.43
N MET A 5 -11.55 14.31 15.28
CA MET A 5 -11.60 15.77 15.23
C MET A 5 -11.19 16.41 16.57
N MET A 6 -11.53 15.79 17.69
CA MET A 6 -11.09 16.27 19.01
C MET A 6 -9.57 16.15 19.17
N VAL A 7 -8.98 15.01 18.78
CA VAL A 7 -7.53 14.82 18.80
C VAL A 7 -6.83 15.79 17.86
N ALA A 8 -7.33 15.96 16.63
CA ALA A 8 -6.79 16.93 15.67
C ALA A 8 -6.86 18.37 16.20
N GLY A 9 -7.97 18.74 16.85
CA GLY A 9 -8.16 20.04 17.48
C GLY A 9 -7.19 20.28 18.64
N TRP A 10 -6.98 19.27 19.50
CA TRP A 10 -6.00 19.35 20.58
C TRP A 10 -4.57 19.51 20.05
N ILE A 11 -4.15 18.71 19.06
CA ILE A 11 -2.83 18.82 18.41
C ILE A 11 -2.64 20.23 17.82
N ALA A 12 -3.63 20.73 17.09
CA ALA A 12 -3.56 22.07 16.51
C ALA A 12 -3.44 23.16 17.60
N GLY A 13 -4.15 23.01 18.71
CA GLY A 13 -4.06 23.91 19.87
C GLY A 13 -2.66 23.92 20.51
N GLU A 14 -2.07 22.74 20.72
CA GLU A 14 -0.71 22.61 21.27
C GLU A 14 0.35 23.25 20.35
N VAL A 15 0.25 23.00 19.05
CA VAL A 15 1.14 23.64 18.05
C VAL A 15 0.99 25.15 18.08
N LEU A 16 -0.23 25.68 18.14
CA LEU A 16 -0.49 27.11 18.22
C LEU A 16 0.09 27.73 19.51
N SER A 17 -0.09 27.06 20.65
CA SER A 17 0.48 27.49 21.94
C SER A 17 2.01 27.62 21.86
N GLN A 18 2.69 26.62 21.31
CA GLN A 18 4.14 26.65 21.10
C GLN A 18 4.57 27.70 20.07
N ALA A 19 3.82 27.85 18.97
CA ALA A 19 4.11 28.84 17.92
C ALA A 19 4.07 30.27 18.45
N LEU A 20 3.09 30.56 19.31
CA LEU A 20 2.83 31.86 19.91
C LEU A 20 3.70 32.17 21.14
N GLY A 21 4.37 31.17 21.73
CA GLY A 21 5.23 31.35 22.91
C GLY A 21 6.47 32.24 22.68
N SER A 22 6.85 32.53 21.43
CA SER A 22 8.01 33.37 21.11
C SER A 22 7.62 34.82 20.82
N ARG A 23 7.99 35.73 21.73
CA ARG A 23 7.80 37.18 21.54
C ARG A 23 8.51 37.74 20.31
N GLU A 24 9.60 37.11 19.88
CA GLU A 24 10.35 37.54 18.69
C GLU A 24 9.53 37.37 17.41
N TRP A 25 8.81 36.26 17.32
CA TRP A 25 8.11 35.83 16.12
C TRP A 25 6.67 36.36 16.02
N VAL A 26 6.06 36.77 17.12
CA VAL A 26 4.64 37.19 17.17
C VAL A 26 4.48 38.73 17.13
N LYS A 27 5.52 39.48 16.76
CA LYS A 27 5.48 40.95 16.68
C LYS A 27 4.42 41.47 15.72
N ASN A 28 4.25 40.79 14.59
CA ASN A 28 3.24 41.09 13.59
C ASN A 28 2.98 39.84 12.73
N ARG A 29 1.91 39.88 11.94
CA ARG A 29 1.52 38.78 11.05
C ARG A 29 2.64 38.32 10.10
N THR A 30 3.41 39.26 9.54
CA THR A 30 4.47 38.95 8.59
C THR A 30 5.62 38.20 9.26
N SER A 31 6.07 38.66 10.42
CA SER A 31 7.10 38.00 11.22
C SER A 31 6.65 36.61 11.67
N PHE A 32 5.38 36.45 12.05
CA PHE A 32 4.84 35.16 12.46
C PHE A 32 4.83 34.18 11.30
N LEU A 33 4.29 34.57 10.14
CA LEU A 33 4.27 33.74 8.94
C LEU A 33 5.69 33.36 8.48
N ALA A 34 6.63 34.31 8.48
CA ALA A 34 8.02 34.03 8.13
C ALA A 34 8.67 33.02 9.10
N SER A 35 8.34 33.11 10.40
CA SER A 35 8.88 32.20 11.41
C SER A 35 8.46 30.75 11.19
N LEU A 36 7.27 30.49 10.62
CA LEU A 36 6.79 29.14 10.34
C LEU A 36 7.69 28.41 9.34
N TYR A 37 8.29 29.16 8.40
CA TYR A 37 9.20 28.64 7.37
C TYR A 37 10.68 28.76 7.74
N ASN A 38 10.98 29.13 8.99
CA ASN A 38 12.33 29.20 9.51
C ASN A 38 12.72 27.88 10.21
N GLN A 39 12.29 26.73 9.65
CA GLN A 39 12.61 25.37 10.12
C GLN A 39 12.28 25.11 11.60
N ARG A 40 11.19 25.71 12.10
CA ARG A 40 10.71 25.47 13.47
C ARG A 40 10.04 24.10 13.56
N ARG A 41 10.35 23.35 14.61
CA ARG A 41 9.68 22.08 14.95
C ARG A 41 8.82 22.27 16.20
N TYR A 42 7.62 21.71 16.16
CA TYR A 42 6.65 21.64 17.24
C TYR A 42 6.47 20.17 17.58
N VAL A 43 6.62 19.83 18.86
CA VAL A 43 6.52 18.44 19.32
C VAL A 43 5.30 18.35 20.23
N VAL A 44 4.34 17.49 19.85
CA VAL A 44 3.14 17.21 20.61
C VAL A 44 3.11 15.71 20.86
N ASP A 45 3.42 15.30 22.09
CA ASP A 45 3.63 13.90 22.46
C ASP A 45 4.69 13.23 21.55
N ASP A 46 4.33 12.22 20.78
CA ASP A 46 5.17 11.52 19.80
C ASP A 46 5.11 12.12 18.38
N ILE A 47 4.29 13.15 18.17
CA ILE A 47 4.08 13.79 16.86
C ILE A 47 4.98 15.00 16.71
N VAL A 48 5.78 15.01 15.64
CA VAL A 48 6.60 16.16 15.24
C VAL A 48 5.96 16.87 14.04
N ILE A 49 5.63 18.14 14.22
CA ILE A 49 5.02 19.01 13.20
C ILE A 49 5.96 20.16 12.90
N GLY A 50 6.22 20.45 11.63
CA GLY A 50 7.08 21.56 11.21
C GLY A 50 8.33 21.11 10.47
N ASP A 51 9.44 21.81 10.69
CA ASP A 51 10.63 21.81 9.84
C ASP A 51 10.35 22.30 8.42
N TYR A 52 9.41 23.26 8.29
CA TYR A 52 9.12 23.86 7.00
C TYR A 52 10.26 24.77 6.59
N GLY A 53 10.72 24.58 5.36
CA GLY A 53 11.82 25.31 4.78
C GLY A 53 11.33 26.41 3.85
N GLY A 54 11.66 27.66 4.17
CA GLY A 54 11.56 28.77 3.23
C GLY A 54 12.70 28.78 2.21
N GLU A 55 12.92 29.91 1.56
CA GLU A 55 14.09 30.08 0.70
C GLU A 55 15.40 30.00 1.50
N CYS A 56 16.34 29.19 1.04
CA CYS A 56 17.65 29.04 1.64
C CYS A 56 18.72 29.85 0.89
N LYS A 57 19.68 30.38 1.65
CA LYS A 57 20.91 30.93 1.09
C LYS A 57 21.80 29.80 0.56
N ALA A 58 22.64 30.12 -0.43
CA ALA A 58 23.54 29.15 -1.06
C ALA A 58 24.40 28.42 0.00
N GLY A 59 24.45 27.09 -0.09
CA GLY A 59 25.19 26.23 0.82
C GLY A 59 24.42 25.73 2.05
N ALA A 60 23.32 26.37 2.45
CA ALA A 60 22.54 25.90 3.60
C ALA A 60 21.90 24.52 3.35
N ALA A 61 21.38 24.28 2.14
CA ALA A 61 20.81 22.99 1.75
C ALA A 61 21.82 21.84 1.88
N SER A 62 23.07 22.05 1.45
CA SER A 62 24.15 21.05 1.59
C SER A 62 24.57 20.79 3.05
N GLN A 63 24.20 21.69 3.97
CA GLN A 63 24.45 21.55 5.41
C GLN A 63 23.23 21.00 6.16
N GLY A 64 22.21 20.51 5.43
CA GLY A 64 21.03 19.87 6.00
C GLY A 64 19.83 20.79 6.25
N ALA A 65 19.87 22.04 5.76
CA ALA A 65 18.71 22.93 5.84
C ALA A 65 17.57 22.44 4.93
N THR A 66 16.35 22.44 5.45
CA THR A 66 15.14 22.23 4.66
C THR A 66 14.83 23.50 3.86
N CYS A 67 14.75 23.41 2.53
CA CYS A 67 14.64 24.58 1.64
C CYS A 67 13.45 24.45 0.69
N ARG A 68 12.60 25.49 0.65
CA ARG A 68 11.35 25.55 -0.15
C ARG A 68 10.52 24.26 -0.02
N CYS A 69 10.37 23.78 1.21
CA CYS A 69 9.72 22.52 1.53
C CYS A 69 8.62 22.69 2.57
N ASN A 70 7.39 22.28 2.23
CA ASN A 70 6.23 22.32 3.12
C ASN A 70 5.35 21.08 2.99
N GLN A 71 5.95 19.89 2.86
CA GLN A 71 5.26 18.68 2.41
C GLN A 71 4.33 18.01 3.43
N GLY A 72 4.02 18.66 4.55
CA GLY A 72 3.09 18.13 5.54
C GLY A 72 3.62 16.86 6.24
N GLY A 73 2.71 15.95 6.58
CA GLY A 73 3.04 14.72 7.30
C GLY A 73 3.82 13.72 6.45
N ARG A 74 4.83 13.09 7.04
CA ARG A 74 5.71 12.12 6.37
C ARG A 74 5.44 10.66 6.75
N THR A 75 4.57 10.44 7.72
CA THR A 75 4.17 9.12 8.18
C THR A 75 2.74 8.86 7.74
N VAL A 76 2.55 7.74 7.05
CA VAL A 76 1.26 7.21 6.67
C VAL A 76 0.94 6.04 7.58
N TYR A 77 -0.29 6.00 8.08
CA TYR A 77 -0.84 4.89 8.85
C TYR A 77 -2.04 4.33 8.10
N ILE A 78 -2.09 3.00 7.93
CA ILE A 78 -3.31 2.32 7.46
C ILE A 78 -4.08 1.84 8.69
N LYS A 79 -5.36 2.18 8.73
CA LYS A 79 -6.30 1.68 9.74
C LYS A 79 -7.29 0.72 9.10
N LYS A 80 -7.61 -0.36 9.80
CA LYS A 80 -8.72 -1.26 9.45
C LYS A 80 -9.89 -1.03 10.41
N PHE A 81 -11.10 -1.09 9.89
CA PHE A 81 -12.30 -1.06 10.71
C PHE A 81 -12.69 -2.49 11.08
N VAL A 82 -12.74 -2.78 12.38
CA VAL A 82 -13.18 -4.07 12.93
C VAL A 82 -14.61 -3.98 13.47
N GLU A 83 -15.05 -5.00 14.21
CA GLU A 83 -16.37 -4.98 14.86
C GLU A 83 -16.64 -3.68 15.62
N LYS A 84 -17.90 -3.24 15.55
CA LYS A 84 -18.37 -1.97 16.14
C LYS A 84 -17.65 -0.73 15.56
N PHE A 85 -17.14 -0.82 14.33
CA PHE A 85 -16.46 0.28 13.62
C PHE A 85 -15.25 0.85 14.35
N ARG A 86 -14.61 0.05 15.20
CA ARG A 86 -13.36 0.47 15.84
C ARG A 86 -12.25 0.48 14.80
N ALA A 87 -11.53 1.59 14.71
CA ALA A 87 -10.36 1.70 13.87
C ALA A 87 -9.14 1.14 14.61
N GLU A 88 -8.49 0.12 14.05
CA GLU A 88 -7.24 -0.45 14.54
C GLU A 88 -6.12 -0.17 13.56
N ASP A 89 -4.93 0.13 14.06
CA ASP A 89 -3.75 0.30 13.22
C ASP A 89 -3.32 -1.04 12.62
N VAL A 90 -2.98 -1.02 11.34
CA VAL A 90 -2.32 -2.11 10.65
C VAL A 90 -0.83 -1.84 10.74
N VAL A 91 -0.12 -2.56 11.63
CA VAL A 91 1.31 -2.32 11.92
C VAL A 91 2.17 -2.33 10.66
N GLU A 92 1.90 -3.28 9.75
CA GLU A 92 2.60 -3.43 8.46
C GLU A 92 2.23 -2.33 7.44
N GLY A 93 1.14 -1.61 7.68
CA GLY A 93 0.66 -0.50 6.86
C GLY A 93 1.18 0.87 7.32
N ALA A 94 2.06 0.92 8.32
CA ALA A 94 2.73 2.14 8.73
C ALA A 94 4.01 2.36 7.92
N PHE A 95 4.16 3.53 7.32
CA PHE A 95 5.32 3.88 6.50
C PHE A 95 5.73 5.33 6.70
N THR A 96 7.03 5.56 6.96
CA THR A 96 7.58 6.90 7.16
C THR A 96 8.60 7.25 6.08
N LEU A 97 8.34 8.33 5.36
CA LEU A 97 9.27 8.92 4.40
C LEU A 97 10.46 9.55 5.14
N LYS A 98 11.69 9.39 4.63
CA LYS A 98 12.92 9.94 5.22
C LYS A 98 12.82 11.43 5.55
N LEU A 99 12.85 11.82 6.83
CA LEU A 99 12.50 13.19 7.26
C LEU A 99 13.30 14.32 6.60
N TRP A 100 14.54 14.06 6.16
CA TRP A 100 15.44 15.04 5.55
C TRP A 100 15.30 15.21 4.03
N GLU A 101 14.53 14.36 3.34
CA GLU A 101 14.33 14.47 1.88
C GLU A 101 13.13 15.36 1.56
N CYS A 102 13.37 16.48 0.88
CA CYS A 102 12.29 17.31 0.33
C CYS A 102 11.77 16.68 -0.97
N GLY A 103 10.67 15.93 -0.86
CA GLY A 103 10.10 15.10 -1.91
C GLY A 103 9.99 13.64 -1.51
N ALA A 104 9.02 12.94 -2.11
CA ALA A 104 8.96 11.49 -2.15
C ALA A 104 9.43 10.95 -3.52
N SER A 105 10.22 11.73 -4.27
CA SER A 105 10.54 11.47 -5.68
C SER A 105 11.31 10.17 -5.94
N ARG A 106 11.89 9.58 -4.89
CA ARG A 106 12.61 8.31 -4.95
C ARG A 106 11.78 7.10 -4.50
N ILE A 107 10.54 7.31 -4.08
CA ILE A 107 9.67 6.22 -3.61
C ILE A 107 8.69 5.89 -4.71
N VAL A 108 8.98 4.79 -5.39
CA VAL A 108 8.08 4.21 -6.38
C VAL A 108 7.22 3.17 -5.66
N LEU A 109 5.95 3.51 -5.45
CA LEU A 109 4.94 2.53 -5.10
C LEU A 109 4.55 1.80 -6.38
N HIS A 110 5.11 0.61 -6.58
CA HIS A 110 4.68 -0.27 -7.66
C HIS A 110 3.31 -0.83 -7.32
N ALA A 111 2.40 -0.85 -8.30
CA ALA A 111 1.11 -1.50 -8.13
C ALA A 111 1.36 -3.01 -7.93
N PRO A 112 0.88 -3.63 -6.82
CA PRO A 112 1.11 -5.05 -6.58
C PRO A 112 0.35 -5.85 -7.64
N LEU A 113 1.02 -6.86 -8.23
CA LEU A 113 0.37 -7.77 -9.16
C LEU A 113 -0.25 -8.94 -8.37
N ASN A 114 -1.49 -8.76 -7.94
CA ASN A 114 -2.27 -9.79 -7.26
C ASN A 114 -2.68 -10.93 -8.20
N GLY A 115 -2.08 -12.10 -8.02
CA GLY A 115 -2.42 -13.36 -8.66
C GLY A 115 -3.28 -14.27 -7.78
N LEU A 116 -4.08 -15.10 -8.43
CA LEU A 116 -4.89 -16.13 -7.79
C LEU A 116 -4.60 -17.50 -8.40
N ALA A 117 -4.50 -18.53 -7.58
CA ALA A 117 -4.42 -19.91 -8.01
C ALA A 117 -5.48 -20.74 -7.30
N ALA A 118 -6.33 -21.44 -8.05
CA ALA A 118 -7.38 -22.27 -7.47
C ALA A 118 -6.81 -23.63 -7.03
N THR A 119 -7.05 -23.99 -5.77
CA THR A 119 -6.80 -25.34 -5.25
C THR A 119 -8.12 -26.11 -5.26
N ILE A 120 -8.27 -26.96 -6.28
CA ILE A 120 -9.48 -27.76 -6.49
C ILE A 120 -9.40 -29.04 -5.65
N GLN A 121 -10.31 -29.17 -4.69
CA GLN A 121 -10.23 -30.17 -3.62
C GLN A 121 -10.84 -31.53 -3.98
N ASP A 122 -11.76 -31.57 -4.94
CA ASP A 122 -12.52 -32.75 -5.35
C ASP A 122 -11.95 -33.44 -6.60
N GLY A 123 -10.74 -33.06 -7.03
CA GLY A 123 -10.05 -33.65 -8.18
C GLY A 123 -8.61 -34.03 -7.87
N VAL A 124 -8.31 -35.34 -7.82
CA VAL A 124 -6.95 -35.85 -7.51
C VAL A 124 -5.91 -35.32 -8.50
N VAL A 125 -6.26 -35.24 -9.79
CA VAL A 125 -5.35 -34.70 -10.84
C VAL A 125 -5.07 -33.22 -10.61
N ALA A 126 -6.08 -32.43 -10.26
CA ALA A 126 -5.90 -31.01 -9.96
C ALA A 126 -5.04 -30.79 -8.71
N GLN A 127 -5.25 -31.59 -7.66
CA GLN A 127 -4.42 -31.53 -6.45
C GLN A 127 -2.95 -31.83 -6.74
N LEU A 128 -2.67 -32.86 -7.56
CA LEU A 128 -1.30 -33.22 -7.95
C LEU A 128 -0.64 -32.14 -8.81
N ALA A 129 -1.38 -31.57 -9.77
CA ALA A 129 -0.89 -30.48 -10.61
C ALA A 129 -0.59 -29.22 -9.78
N MET A 130 -1.51 -28.82 -8.91
CA MET A 130 -1.34 -27.65 -8.04
C MET A 130 -0.17 -27.84 -7.07
N ARG A 131 0.01 -29.04 -6.51
CA ARG A 131 1.16 -29.35 -5.64
C ARG A 131 2.49 -29.18 -6.38
N SER A 132 2.56 -29.63 -7.63
CA SER A 132 3.76 -29.48 -8.47
C SER A 132 4.05 -28.00 -8.78
N MET A 133 3.00 -27.21 -9.05
CA MET A 133 3.13 -25.76 -9.26
C MET A 133 3.62 -25.02 -8.03
N LEU A 134 3.10 -25.34 -6.84
CA LEU A 134 3.53 -24.70 -5.59
C LEU A 134 5.02 -24.91 -5.32
N VAL A 135 5.56 -26.09 -5.63
CA VAL A 135 7.02 -26.34 -5.57
C VAL A 135 7.79 -25.42 -6.51
N GLY A 136 7.28 -25.20 -7.73
CA GLY A 136 7.88 -24.26 -8.68
C GLY A 136 7.83 -22.81 -8.20
N VAL A 137 6.70 -22.39 -7.61
CA VAL A 137 6.53 -21.05 -7.03
C VAL A 137 7.50 -20.84 -5.87
N ASP A 138 7.61 -21.81 -4.96
CA ASP A 138 8.53 -21.69 -3.81
C ASP A 138 10.00 -21.68 -4.24
N ALA A 139 10.37 -22.41 -5.30
CA ALA A 139 11.70 -22.32 -5.89
C ALA A 139 11.98 -20.99 -6.61
N ALA A 140 10.93 -20.35 -7.16
CA ALA A 140 11.03 -19.06 -7.85
C ALA A 140 11.07 -17.85 -6.89
N LYS A 141 10.65 -18.02 -5.64
CA LYS A 141 10.81 -17.00 -4.59
C LYS A 141 12.30 -16.87 -4.25
N ALA A 142 12.97 -15.86 -4.80
CA ALA A 142 14.32 -15.48 -4.39
C ALA A 142 14.37 -15.11 -2.88
N PRO A 143 15.53 -15.21 -2.21
CA PRO A 143 15.68 -14.77 -0.83
C PRO A 143 15.21 -13.32 -0.67
N GLN A 144 14.28 -13.10 0.27
CA GLN A 144 13.55 -11.86 0.56
C GLN A 144 14.40 -10.69 1.08
N ASP A 145 15.71 -10.64 0.80
CA ASP A 145 16.58 -9.60 1.36
C ASP A 145 16.49 -8.25 0.63
N TYR A 146 15.73 -8.17 -0.46
CA TYR A 146 15.51 -6.92 -1.18
C TYR A 146 14.05 -6.84 -1.61
N TYR A 147 13.27 -5.99 -0.93
CA TYR A 147 11.93 -5.57 -1.37
C TYR A 147 12.07 -4.74 -2.67
N ASP A 148 12.31 -5.43 -3.78
CA ASP A 148 12.43 -4.85 -5.11
C ASP A 148 11.08 -4.93 -5.81
N GLY A 149 10.21 -3.94 -5.57
CA GLY A 149 9.21 -3.37 -6.51
C GLY A 149 8.40 -4.25 -7.49
N THR A 150 8.48 -5.57 -7.43
CA THR A 150 8.02 -6.56 -8.41
C THR A 150 7.14 -7.61 -7.74
N THR A 151 6.58 -7.25 -6.57
CA THR A 151 5.87 -8.18 -5.69
C THR A 151 4.59 -8.68 -6.36
N VAL A 152 4.70 -9.82 -7.01
CA VAL A 152 3.57 -10.65 -7.39
C VAL A 152 3.09 -11.33 -6.12
N THR A 153 1.90 -10.97 -5.65
CA THR A 153 1.27 -11.63 -4.51
C THR A 153 0.41 -12.78 -5.04
N PHE A 154 0.72 -14.01 -4.65
CA PHE A 154 -0.08 -15.17 -5.03
C PHE A 154 -0.98 -15.59 -3.87
N HIS A 155 -2.28 -15.59 -4.13
CA HIS A 155 -3.29 -16.13 -3.20
C HIS A 155 -3.80 -17.49 -3.69
N SER A 156 -3.91 -18.44 -2.76
CA SER A 156 -4.57 -19.71 -3.04
C SER A 156 -6.05 -19.63 -2.69
N LEU A 157 -6.91 -20.06 -3.62
CA LEU A 157 -8.35 -20.16 -3.43
C LEU A 157 -8.76 -21.63 -3.34
N SER A 158 -9.16 -22.09 -2.16
CA SER A 158 -9.67 -23.45 -1.99
C SER A 158 -11.11 -23.55 -2.52
N THR A 159 -11.38 -24.49 -3.43
CA THR A 159 -12.70 -24.64 -4.07
C THR A 159 -12.95 -26.08 -4.53
N SER A 160 -14.19 -26.41 -4.91
CA SER A 160 -14.50 -27.57 -5.76
C SER A 160 -14.41 -27.19 -7.25
N ALA A 161 -14.34 -28.18 -8.13
CA ALA A 161 -14.34 -27.97 -9.58
C ALA A 161 -15.65 -27.29 -10.03
N ALA A 162 -16.80 -27.74 -9.51
CA ALA A 162 -18.09 -27.14 -9.82
C ALA A 162 -18.23 -25.70 -9.28
N GLY A 163 -17.63 -25.39 -8.13
CA GLY A 163 -17.74 -24.09 -7.47
C GLY A 163 -16.69 -23.06 -7.89
N ALA A 164 -15.70 -23.44 -8.70
CA ALA A 164 -14.51 -22.62 -8.93
C ALA A 164 -14.81 -21.25 -9.57
N ARG A 165 -15.81 -21.18 -10.47
CA ARG A 165 -16.25 -19.93 -11.08
C ARG A 165 -16.84 -18.97 -10.04
N ASP A 166 -17.76 -19.44 -9.22
CA ASP A 166 -18.45 -18.61 -8.23
C ASP A 166 -17.49 -18.18 -7.12
N ALA A 167 -16.56 -19.05 -6.75
CA ALA A 167 -15.48 -18.72 -5.82
C ALA A 167 -14.55 -17.62 -6.39
N LEU A 168 -14.18 -17.69 -7.68
CA LEU A 168 -13.40 -16.64 -8.35
C LEU A 168 -14.16 -15.30 -8.36
N LEU A 169 -15.44 -15.29 -8.72
CA LEU A 169 -16.27 -14.08 -8.71
C LEU A 169 -16.40 -13.49 -7.30
N SER A 170 -16.60 -14.33 -6.29
CA SER A 170 -16.63 -13.92 -4.89
C SER A 170 -15.31 -13.25 -4.49
N GLU A 171 -14.17 -13.83 -4.88
CA GLU A 171 -12.86 -13.24 -4.61
C GLU A 171 -12.66 -11.89 -5.33
N MET A 172 -13.05 -11.80 -6.60
CA MET A 172 -12.98 -10.55 -7.37
C MET A 172 -13.88 -9.44 -6.80
N SER A 173 -14.93 -9.80 -6.06
CA SER A 173 -15.79 -8.83 -5.35
C SER A 173 -15.17 -8.31 -4.05
N ALA A 174 -14.34 -9.13 -3.39
CA ALA A 174 -13.69 -8.80 -2.13
C ALA A 174 -12.34 -8.10 -2.31
N ARG A 175 -11.60 -8.43 -3.38
CA ARG A 175 -10.28 -7.88 -3.67
C ARG A 175 -10.00 -7.76 -5.16
N ARG A 176 -9.04 -6.90 -5.52
CA ARG A 176 -8.56 -6.80 -6.89
C ARG A 176 -7.72 -8.02 -7.25
N VAL A 177 -8.22 -8.86 -8.15
CA VAL A 177 -7.47 -9.96 -8.77
C VAL A 177 -7.02 -9.50 -10.16
N HIS A 178 -5.72 -9.53 -10.44
CA HIS A 178 -5.18 -9.13 -11.75
C HIS A 178 -5.10 -10.30 -12.70
N PHE A 179 -4.69 -11.47 -12.20
CA PHE A 179 -4.60 -12.67 -13.00
C PHE A 179 -4.93 -13.94 -12.22
N VAL A 180 -5.37 -14.95 -12.94
CA VAL A 180 -5.49 -16.34 -12.49
C VAL A 180 -4.42 -17.16 -13.20
N SER A 181 -3.74 -18.05 -12.47
CA SER A 181 -2.76 -18.97 -13.03
C SER A 181 -2.92 -20.36 -12.42
N GLY A 182 -2.38 -21.36 -13.11
CA GLY A 182 -2.43 -22.75 -12.67
C GLY A 182 -3.70 -23.46 -13.07
N VAL A 183 -4.15 -24.39 -12.23
CA VAL A 183 -5.30 -25.25 -12.56
C VAL A 183 -6.58 -24.43 -12.62
N VAL A 184 -7.29 -24.53 -13.74
CA VAL A 184 -8.56 -23.82 -13.97
C VAL A 184 -9.62 -24.75 -14.53
N THR A 185 -10.89 -24.41 -14.31
CA THR A 185 -12.03 -25.05 -14.97
C THR A 185 -12.46 -24.25 -16.20
N GLU A 186 -13.20 -24.85 -17.13
CA GLU A 186 -13.73 -24.12 -18.28
C GLU A 186 -14.61 -22.95 -17.84
N ALA A 187 -15.44 -23.15 -16.82
CA ALA A 187 -16.31 -22.11 -16.27
C ALA A 187 -15.55 -20.90 -15.70
N MET A 188 -14.31 -21.08 -15.21
CA MET A 188 -13.47 -19.97 -14.78
C MET A 188 -12.98 -19.14 -15.97
N LEU A 189 -12.60 -19.79 -17.09
CA LEU A 189 -12.06 -19.11 -18.27
C LEU A 189 -13.06 -18.16 -18.95
N ASP A 190 -14.35 -18.30 -18.67
CA ASP A 190 -15.40 -17.40 -19.15
C ASP A 190 -15.62 -16.18 -18.23
N VAL A 191 -14.86 -16.05 -17.14
CA VAL A 191 -14.91 -14.88 -16.25
C VAL A 191 -14.13 -13.72 -16.86
N GLU A 192 -14.83 -12.61 -17.12
CA GLU A 192 -14.23 -11.38 -17.63
C GLU A 192 -13.62 -10.53 -16.51
N GLY A 193 -12.75 -9.58 -16.89
CA GLY A 193 -12.15 -8.62 -15.95
C GLY A 193 -10.93 -9.16 -15.19
N VAL A 194 -10.43 -10.34 -15.56
CA VAL A 194 -9.20 -10.96 -15.05
C VAL A 194 -8.40 -11.57 -16.20
N ALA A 195 -7.07 -11.54 -16.11
CA ALA A 195 -6.21 -12.20 -17.09
C ALA A 195 -5.96 -13.67 -16.69
N PHE A 196 -5.89 -14.59 -17.66
CA PHE A 196 -5.45 -15.96 -17.42
C PHE A 196 -4.03 -16.11 -17.94
N ILE A 197 -3.07 -16.38 -17.04
CA ILE A 197 -1.65 -16.53 -17.38
C ILE A 197 -1.27 -17.97 -17.15
N ASP A 198 -0.86 -18.65 -18.23
CA ASP A 198 -0.53 -20.09 -18.23
C ASP A 198 -1.62 -20.95 -17.55
N PRO A 199 -2.89 -20.86 -17.99
CA PRO A 199 -3.96 -21.68 -17.43
C PRO A 199 -3.76 -23.16 -17.80
N LEU A 200 -3.84 -24.03 -16.80
CA LEU A 200 -3.92 -25.48 -16.96
C LEU A 200 -5.37 -25.94 -16.85
N PRO A 201 -6.11 -26.05 -17.97
CA PRO A 201 -7.48 -26.52 -17.92
C PRO A 201 -7.53 -27.97 -17.41
N LEU A 202 -8.41 -28.21 -16.45
CA LEU A 202 -8.72 -29.55 -15.89
C LEU A 202 -9.17 -30.54 -16.96
N GLU A 203 -9.88 -30.04 -17.97
CA GLU A 203 -10.48 -30.82 -19.03
C GLU A 203 -9.79 -30.50 -20.37
N PRO A 204 -9.50 -31.50 -21.21
CA PRO A 204 -8.92 -31.27 -22.53
C PRO A 204 -9.81 -30.36 -23.36
N ARG A 205 -9.22 -29.30 -23.94
CA ARG A 205 -9.91 -28.47 -24.93
C ARG A 205 -9.46 -28.85 -26.34
N LEU A 206 -10.42 -29.01 -27.24
CA LEU A 206 -10.13 -29.00 -28.67
C LEU A 206 -9.70 -27.58 -29.04
N ASN A 207 -8.44 -27.43 -29.46
CA ASN A 207 -7.89 -26.14 -29.87
C ASN A 207 -8.72 -25.55 -31.02
N ARG A 208 -9.55 -24.54 -30.69
CA ARG A 208 -10.02 -23.55 -31.66
C ARG A 208 -9.25 -22.28 -31.35
N PHE A 209 -8.45 -21.83 -32.30
CA PHE A 209 -7.66 -20.60 -32.20
C PHE A 209 -8.53 -19.45 -31.67
N ARG A 210 -8.25 -18.95 -30.46
CA ARG A 210 -8.84 -17.75 -29.89
C ARG A 210 -7.74 -16.70 -29.86
N ARG A 211 -7.95 -15.59 -30.58
CA ARG A 211 -6.95 -14.54 -30.84
C ARG A 211 -6.43 -13.82 -29.58
N ASN A 212 -7.07 -14.02 -28.42
CA ASN A 212 -6.84 -13.28 -27.18
C ASN A 212 -6.68 -14.19 -25.94
N VAL A 213 -6.30 -15.47 -26.12
CA VAL A 213 -5.81 -16.32 -25.02
C VAL A 213 -4.30 -16.45 -25.16
#